data_AF-A0A0F9DNW4-F1
#
_entry.id   AF-A0A0F9DNW4-F1
#
_cell.length_a   1.000
_cell.length_b   1.000
_cell.length_c   1.000
_cell.angle_alpha   90.00
_cell.angle_beta   90.00
_cell.angle_gamma   90.00
#
_symmetry.space_group_name_H-M   'P 1'
#
loop_
_entity.id
_entity.type
_entity.pdbx_description
1 polymer ?
#
loop_
_entity_poly.entity_id
_entity_poly.type
_entity_poly.pdbx_seq_one_letter_code
_entity_poly.pdbx_strand_id
1 'polypeptide(L)'
;MLLRQKEKQMTKRSEHSPLGGSGAPRWMKCAGSVSLSYGVKDKESEYAKLGTAAHALAELCLKDRTDAWQWIETAQEGSVIFVDKDMADAVQVYLSAVREWHPDRNQGNTWIERRFHCPTIHKYHYGTADLVHLDKENKTLHVWDYKHGAGIVVEPKKTLSLCITPVVCSKTARPASSTCRR
;
A
#
# COMPACT_ATOMS: atom_id res chain seq x y z
N MET A 1 -16.96 2.71 -36.11
CA MET A 1 -16.99 1.38 -35.43
C MET A 1 -15.68 0.98 -34.75
N LEU A 2 -14.49 1.42 -35.19
CA LEU A 2 -13.20 1.06 -34.56
C LEU A 2 -12.92 1.68 -33.17
N LEU A 3 -13.54 2.81 -32.82
CA LEU A 3 -13.30 3.45 -31.52
C LEU A 3 -13.90 2.67 -30.33
N ARG A 4 -15.00 1.93 -30.56
CA ARG A 4 -15.64 1.07 -29.52
C ARG A 4 -14.91 -0.25 -29.28
N GLN A 5 -13.97 -0.63 -30.15
CA GLN A 5 -13.14 -1.83 -29.96
C GLN A 5 -11.95 -1.56 -29.03
N LYS A 6 -11.47 -0.30 -28.92
CA LYS A 6 -10.41 0.07 -27.97
C LYS A 6 -10.87 0.10 -26.51
N GLU A 7 -12.15 0.38 -26.25
CA GLU A 7 -12.71 0.33 -24.90
C GLU A 7 -12.98 -1.10 -24.40
N LYS A 8 -13.21 -2.05 -25.32
CA LYS A 8 -13.47 -3.46 -24.98
C LYS A 8 -12.21 -4.29 -24.68
N GLN A 9 -11.02 -3.69 -24.79
CA GLN A 9 -9.75 -4.33 -24.44
C GLN A 9 -9.19 -3.83 -23.10
N MET A 10 -10.06 -3.44 -22.16
CA MET A 10 -9.70 -3.49 -20.75
C MET A 10 -9.67 -4.95 -20.31
N THR A 11 -8.70 -5.69 -20.83
CA THR A 11 -8.33 -7.05 -20.40
C THR A 11 -8.35 -7.07 -18.89
N LYS A 12 -9.12 -7.99 -18.30
CA LYS A 12 -9.18 -8.28 -16.86
C LYS A 12 -7.73 -8.36 -16.33
N ARG A 13 -7.22 -7.25 -15.81
CA ARG A 13 -5.87 -7.20 -15.25
C ARG A 13 -5.90 -8.02 -13.97
N SER A 14 -4.86 -8.80 -13.72
CA SER A 14 -4.70 -9.43 -12.41
C SER A 14 -4.73 -8.34 -11.34
N GLU A 15 -5.35 -8.63 -10.20
CA GLU A 15 -5.41 -7.70 -9.05
C GLU A 15 -4.02 -7.21 -8.66
N HIS A 16 -3.02 -8.09 -8.73
CA HIS A 16 -1.63 -7.74 -8.54
C HIS A 16 -0.91 -7.51 -9.87
N SER A 17 -0.10 -6.46 -9.92
CA SER A 17 0.79 -6.22 -11.05
C SER A 17 1.94 -7.23 -11.08
N PRO A 18 2.32 -7.76 -12.26
CA PRO A 18 3.55 -8.53 -12.43
C PRO A 18 4.83 -7.79 -11.99
N LEU A 19 4.82 -6.46 -12.08
CA LEU A 19 5.89 -5.56 -11.63
C LEU A 19 5.46 -4.72 -10.42
N GLY A 20 4.52 -5.22 -9.63
CA GLY A 20 4.03 -4.56 -8.42
C GLY A 20 5.12 -4.39 -7.36
N GLY A 21 4.91 -3.42 -6.46
CA GLY A 21 5.86 -3.09 -5.40
C GLY A 21 6.19 -4.25 -4.47
N SER A 22 5.18 -5.05 -4.08
CA SER A 22 5.35 -6.24 -3.23
C SER A 22 6.27 -7.30 -3.85
N GLY A 23 6.29 -7.41 -5.19
CA GLY A 23 7.18 -8.32 -5.92
C GLY A 23 8.57 -7.74 -6.23
N ALA A 24 8.79 -6.44 -6.00
CA ALA A 24 10.00 -5.74 -6.42
C ALA A 24 11.30 -6.37 -5.93
N PRO A 25 11.44 -6.77 -4.65
CA PRO A 25 12.65 -7.40 -4.14
C PRO A 25 13.06 -8.64 -4.93
N ARG A 26 12.09 -9.36 -5.50
CA ARG A 26 12.29 -10.55 -6.31
C ARG A 26 12.67 -10.18 -7.75
N TRP A 27 11.85 -9.39 -8.43
CA TRP A 27 12.06 -9.12 -9.86
C TRP A 27 13.22 -8.17 -10.16
N MET A 28 13.61 -7.30 -9.23
CA MET A 28 14.82 -6.47 -9.41
C MET A 28 16.11 -7.29 -9.30
N LYS A 29 16.11 -8.36 -8.50
CA LYS A 29 17.27 -9.28 -8.39
C LYS A 29 17.34 -10.24 -9.57
N CYS A 30 16.18 -10.66 -10.07
CA CYS A 30 16.07 -11.58 -11.19
C CYS A 30 14.86 -11.21 -12.05
N ALA A 31 15.08 -10.53 -13.18
CA ALA A 31 14.00 -10.17 -14.10
C ALA A 31 13.25 -11.40 -14.63
N GLY A 32 13.96 -12.52 -14.85
CA GLY A 32 13.37 -13.79 -15.26
C GLY A 32 12.38 -14.40 -14.26
N SER A 33 12.43 -13.99 -12.98
CA SER A 33 11.50 -14.46 -11.96
C SER A 33 10.04 -14.07 -12.24
N VAL A 34 9.81 -12.96 -12.96
CA VAL A 34 8.45 -12.52 -13.34
C VAL A 34 7.82 -13.54 -14.28
N SER A 35 8.56 -13.97 -15.31
CA SER A 35 8.09 -14.97 -16.27
C SER A 35 7.93 -16.34 -15.62
N LEU A 36 8.87 -16.74 -14.75
CA LEU A 36 8.80 -18.03 -14.04
C LEU A 36 7.66 -18.12 -13.03
N SER A 37 7.23 -16.98 -12.46
CA SER A 37 6.10 -16.93 -11.53
C SER A 37 4.75 -16.86 -12.26
N TYR A 38 4.74 -16.73 -13.58
CA TYR A 38 3.50 -16.57 -14.34
C TYR A 38 2.65 -17.85 -14.27
N GLY A 39 1.40 -17.72 -13.86
CA GLY A 39 0.47 -18.85 -13.70
C GLY A 39 0.70 -19.69 -12.43
N VAL A 40 1.75 -19.39 -11.64
CA VAL A 40 1.96 -20.01 -10.34
C VAL A 40 1.09 -19.30 -9.32
N LYS A 41 0.21 -20.05 -8.64
CA LYS A 41 -0.57 -19.51 -7.52
C LYS A 41 0.37 -19.29 -6.34
N ASP A 42 0.43 -18.07 -5.83
CA ASP A 42 1.09 -17.83 -4.56
C ASP A 42 0.35 -18.60 -3.47
N LYS A 43 1.11 -19.38 -2.69
CA LYS A 43 0.58 -20.00 -1.47
C LYS A 43 0.51 -18.91 -0.43
N GLU A 44 -0.70 -18.51 -0.09
CA GLU A 44 -0.92 -17.56 0.98
C GLU A 44 -0.47 -18.17 2.30
N SER A 45 0.53 -17.55 2.94
CA SER A 45 0.96 -17.94 4.27
C SER A 45 0.05 -17.32 5.32
N GLU A 46 0.01 -17.90 6.52
CA GLU A 46 -0.73 -17.30 7.65
C GLU A 46 -0.24 -15.86 7.94
N TYR A 47 1.07 -15.60 7.76
CA TYR A 47 1.62 -14.24 7.86
C TYR A 47 1.06 -13.27 6.80
N ALA A 48 0.85 -13.73 5.56
CA ALA A 48 0.26 -12.91 4.50
C ALA A 48 -1.22 -12.60 4.79
N LYS A 49 -1.96 -13.56 5.34
CA LYS A 49 -3.35 -13.35 5.78
C LYS A 49 -3.43 -12.33 6.92
N LEU A 50 -2.58 -12.49 7.94
CA LEU A 50 -2.50 -11.54 9.07
C LEU A 50 -2.11 -10.13 8.60
N GLY A 51 -1.18 -10.02 7.66
CA GLY A 51 -0.85 -8.74 7.05
C GLY A 51 -2.04 -8.11 6.33
N THR A 52 -2.75 -8.89 5.51
CA THR A 52 -3.96 -8.42 4.81
C THR A 52 -5.03 -7.93 5.79
N ALA A 53 -5.26 -8.69 6.87
CA ALA A 53 -6.16 -8.32 7.96
C ALA A 53 -5.75 -6.99 8.64
N ALA A 54 -4.46 -6.83 8.95
CA ALA A 54 -3.94 -5.63 9.58
C ALA A 54 -4.03 -4.37 8.68
N HIS A 55 -3.78 -4.51 7.37
CA HIS A 55 -4.01 -3.41 6.41
C HIS A 55 -5.48 -3.01 6.34
N ALA A 56 -6.38 -4.00 6.30
CA ALA A 56 -7.82 -3.73 6.27
C ALA A 56 -8.30 -3.05 7.57
N LEU A 57 -7.78 -3.45 8.73
CA LEU A 57 -8.03 -2.76 10.00
C LEU A 57 -7.50 -1.32 9.98
N ALA A 58 -6.29 -1.10 9.45
CA ALA A 58 -5.70 0.22 9.33
C ALA A 58 -6.51 1.14 8.39
N GLU A 59 -6.95 0.63 7.24
CA GLU A 59 -7.82 1.33 6.30
C GLU A 59 -9.12 1.77 6.99
N LEU A 60 -9.78 0.84 7.69
CA LEU A 60 -11.01 1.07 8.42
C LEU A 60 -10.83 2.17 9.48
N CYS A 61 -9.81 2.05 10.32
CA CYS A 61 -9.52 3.02 11.37
C CYS A 61 -9.18 4.42 10.83
N LEU A 62 -8.50 4.51 9.68
CA LEU A 62 -8.20 5.80 9.04
C LEU A 62 -9.45 6.45 8.45
N LYS A 63 -10.37 5.66 7.87
CA LYS A 63 -11.63 6.16 7.30
C LYS A 63 -12.61 6.60 8.40
N ASP A 64 -12.81 5.75 9.40
CA ASP A 64 -13.80 5.96 10.47
C ASP A 64 -13.29 6.84 11.59
N ARG A 65 -11.99 7.19 11.57
CA ARG A 65 -11.30 8.00 12.58
C ARG A 65 -11.33 7.38 13.98
N THR A 66 -11.32 6.06 14.03
CA THR A 66 -11.30 5.25 15.25
C THR A 66 -9.90 4.78 15.58
N ASP A 67 -9.64 4.42 16.83
CA ASP A 67 -8.42 3.71 17.21
C ASP A 67 -8.56 2.20 17.01
N ALA A 68 -7.43 1.52 16.80
CA ALA A 68 -7.40 0.09 16.51
C ALA A 68 -7.91 -0.75 17.69
N TRP A 69 -7.69 -0.30 18.93
CA TRP A 69 -8.18 -0.99 20.13
C TRP A 69 -9.71 -1.09 20.18
N GLN A 70 -10.42 -0.17 19.52
CA GLN A 70 -11.89 -0.18 19.47
C GLN A 70 -12.46 -1.34 18.65
N TRP A 71 -11.61 -2.04 17.90
CA TRP A 71 -11.97 -3.15 17.04
C TRP A 71 -11.55 -4.51 17.61
N ILE A 72 -10.87 -4.53 18.77
CA ILE A 72 -10.55 -5.77 19.49
C ILE A 72 -11.87 -6.46 19.87
N GLU A 73 -11.95 -7.76 19.60
CA GLU A 73 -13.12 -8.61 19.92
C GLU A 73 -14.45 -8.12 19.34
N THR A 74 -14.42 -7.15 18.42
CA THR A 74 -15.62 -6.60 17.83
C THR A 74 -16.03 -7.49 16.67
N ALA A 75 -16.89 -8.47 16.94
CA ALA A 75 -17.61 -9.19 15.91
C ALA A 75 -18.65 -8.24 15.27
N GLN A 76 -18.21 -7.24 14.52
CA GLN A 76 -19.14 -6.48 13.69
C GLN A 76 -19.72 -7.43 12.65
N GLU A 77 -21.04 -7.44 12.56
CA GLU A 77 -21.79 -8.26 11.61
C GLU A 77 -21.38 -7.83 10.18
N GLY A 78 -20.47 -8.60 9.56
CA GLY A 78 -19.88 -8.31 8.25
C GLY A 78 -18.37 -7.99 8.25
N SER A 79 -17.75 -7.74 9.41
CA SER A 79 -16.29 -7.63 9.52
C SER A 79 -15.68 -9.02 9.68
N VAL A 80 -14.98 -9.46 8.62
CA VAL A 80 -14.33 -10.78 8.54
C VAL A 80 -12.97 -10.81 9.26
N ILE A 81 -12.59 -9.71 9.91
CA ILE A 81 -11.25 -9.50 10.47
C ILE A 81 -11.27 -9.85 11.96
N PHE A 82 -10.58 -10.93 12.32
CA PHE A 82 -10.27 -11.19 13.73
C PHE A 82 -9.14 -10.27 14.17
N VAL A 83 -9.44 -9.38 15.11
CA VAL A 83 -8.47 -8.41 15.67
C VAL A 83 -8.13 -8.83 17.09
N ASP A 84 -6.91 -9.32 17.28
CA ASP A 84 -6.33 -9.51 18.60
C ASP A 84 -5.61 -8.24 19.08
N LYS A 85 -5.17 -8.27 20.34
CA LYS A 85 -4.46 -7.14 20.96
C LYS A 85 -3.15 -6.82 20.23
N ASP A 86 -2.40 -7.82 19.79
CA ASP A 86 -1.10 -7.61 19.15
C ASP A 86 -1.25 -6.93 17.77
N MET A 87 -2.25 -7.33 16.99
CA MET A 87 -2.63 -6.68 15.75
C MET A 87 -3.09 -5.24 15.99
N ALA A 88 -3.97 -5.03 16.97
CA ALA A 88 -4.45 -3.70 17.31
C ALA A 88 -3.31 -2.76 17.73
N ASP A 89 -2.40 -3.22 18.60
CA ASP A 89 -1.24 -2.46 19.04
C ASP A 89 -0.31 -2.11 17.86
N ALA A 90 -0.03 -3.08 16.98
CA ALA A 90 0.81 -2.87 15.81
C ALA A 90 0.19 -1.91 14.80
N VAL A 91 -1.12 -1.97 14.58
CA VAL A 91 -1.84 -1.03 13.70
C VAL A 91 -1.90 0.36 14.35
N GLN A 92 -2.09 0.45 15.67
CA GLN A 92 -2.15 1.73 16.37
C GLN A 92 -0.86 2.53 16.22
N VAL A 93 0.32 1.88 16.21
CA VAL A 93 1.60 2.55 15.94
C VAL A 93 1.59 3.25 14.58
N TYR A 94 1.10 2.58 13.54
CA TYR A 94 0.97 3.15 12.20
C TYR A 94 -0.04 4.30 12.18
N LEU A 95 -1.21 4.12 12.79
CA LEU A 95 -2.25 5.16 12.86
C LEU A 95 -1.72 6.41 13.56
N SER A 96 -1.10 6.27 14.72
CA SER A 96 -0.53 7.38 15.50
C SER A 96 0.52 8.13 14.70
N ALA A 97 1.44 7.43 14.04
CA ALA A 97 2.47 8.04 13.22
C ALA A 97 1.90 8.86 12.04
N VAL A 98 0.92 8.31 11.32
CA VAL A 98 0.24 9.04 10.24
C VAL A 98 -0.46 10.29 10.78
N ARG A 99 -1.15 10.17 11.91
CA ARG A 99 -1.92 11.26 12.51
C ARG A 99 -1.04 12.39 13.04
N GLU A 100 0.12 12.05 13.59
CA GLU A 100 1.13 13.00 14.07
C GLU A 100 1.81 13.73 12.92
N TRP A 101 2.20 13.01 11.87
CA TRP A 101 2.86 13.61 10.70
C TRP A 101 1.92 14.48 9.85
N HIS A 102 0.64 14.09 9.77
CA HIS A 102 -0.36 14.73 8.91
C HIS A 102 -1.59 15.15 9.74
N PRO A 103 -1.46 16.15 10.62
CA PRO A 103 -2.56 16.62 11.46
C PRO A 103 -3.65 17.34 10.65
N ASP A 104 -3.31 17.90 9.49
CA ASP A 104 -4.19 18.62 8.57
C ASP A 104 -4.91 17.72 7.55
N ARG A 105 -4.74 16.40 7.66
CA ARG A 105 -5.31 15.42 6.73
C ARG A 105 -6.82 15.58 6.56
N ASN A 106 -7.26 15.56 5.31
CA ASN A 106 -8.66 15.60 4.90
C ASN A 106 -8.84 14.93 3.53
N GLN A 107 -10.07 14.81 3.06
CA GLN A 107 -10.40 14.13 1.80
C GLN A 107 -9.78 14.80 0.55
N GLY A 108 -9.31 16.05 0.65
CA GLY A 108 -8.71 16.81 -0.44
C GLY A 108 -7.19 16.72 -0.54
N ASN A 109 -6.49 16.25 0.50
CA ASN A 109 -5.04 16.09 0.52
C ASN A 109 -4.57 14.69 0.94
N THR A 110 -5.46 13.82 1.41
CA THR A 110 -5.11 12.48 1.90
C THR A 110 -6.02 11.43 1.29
N TRP A 111 -5.43 10.36 0.78
CA TRP A 111 -6.13 9.23 0.16
C TRP A 111 -5.64 7.92 0.77
N ILE A 112 -6.59 7.10 1.21
CA ILE A 112 -6.37 5.78 1.82
C ILE A 112 -6.64 4.71 0.75
N GLU A 113 -5.83 3.65 0.70
CA GLU A 113 -5.92 2.56 -0.28
C GLU A 113 -6.01 3.08 -1.73
N ARG A 114 -5.14 4.04 -2.05
CA ARG A 114 -5.17 4.74 -3.33
C ARG A 114 -4.60 3.86 -4.44
N ARG A 115 -5.48 3.36 -5.31
CA ARG A 115 -5.08 2.71 -6.55
C ARG A 115 -4.46 3.71 -7.53
N PHE A 116 -3.40 3.28 -8.22
CA PHE A 116 -2.74 4.07 -9.26
C PHE A 116 -2.32 3.20 -10.45
N HIS A 117 -2.18 3.84 -11.61
CA HIS A 117 -1.68 3.22 -12.83
C HIS A 117 -0.94 4.27 -13.66
N CYS A 118 0.35 4.03 -13.91
CA CYS A 118 1.22 4.94 -14.67
C CYS A 118 1.74 4.24 -15.94
N PRO A 119 0.91 4.10 -16.98
CA PRO A 119 1.28 3.40 -18.21
C PRO A 119 2.42 4.08 -18.96
N THR A 120 2.65 5.38 -18.72
CA THR A 120 3.76 6.17 -19.28
C THR A 120 5.13 5.72 -18.77
N ILE A 121 5.19 5.12 -17.58
CA ILE A 121 6.42 4.53 -17.02
C ILE A 121 6.56 3.10 -17.56
N HIS A 122 5.52 2.29 -17.36
CA HIS A 122 5.45 0.93 -17.90
C HIS A 122 4.00 0.44 -17.87
N LYS A 123 3.59 -0.39 -18.85
CA LYS A 123 2.22 -0.95 -18.93
C LYS A 123 1.78 -1.76 -17.70
N TYR A 124 2.74 -2.31 -16.95
CA TYR A 124 2.51 -3.03 -15.70
C TYR A 124 2.84 -2.18 -14.46
N HIS A 125 2.98 -0.87 -14.58
CA HIS A 125 3.19 -0.01 -13.41
C HIS A 125 1.85 0.42 -12.82
N TYR A 126 1.25 -0.48 -12.04
CA TYR A 126 0.02 -0.22 -11.28
C TYR A 126 0.09 -0.93 -9.93
N GLY A 127 -0.69 -0.41 -8.98
CA GLY A 127 -0.76 -0.95 -7.64
C GLY A 127 -1.68 -0.11 -6.76
N THR A 128 -1.57 -0.34 -5.46
CA THR A 128 -2.27 0.40 -4.41
C THR A 128 -1.24 0.90 -3.42
N ALA A 129 -1.42 2.12 -2.94
CA ALA A 129 -0.67 2.68 -1.81
C ALA A 129 -1.60 2.79 -0.60
N ASP A 130 -1.14 2.34 0.56
CA ASP A 130 -1.98 2.27 1.77
C ASP A 130 -2.44 3.66 2.20
N LEU A 131 -1.53 4.65 2.18
CA LEU A 131 -1.89 6.04 2.36
C LEU A 131 -0.98 6.98 1.56
N VAL A 132 -1.60 7.96 0.93
CA VAL A 132 -0.93 9.04 0.22
C VAL A 132 -1.39 10.36 0.81
N HIS A 133 -0.45 11.22 1.19
CA HIS A 133 -0.71 12.58 1.64
C HIS A 133 0.06 13.59 0.78
N LEU A 134 -0.64 14.62 0.31
CA LEU A 134 -0.08 15.72 -0.48
C LEU A 134 0.05 16.97 0.38
N ASP A 135 1.27 17.28 0.78
CA ASP A 135 1.64 18.56 1.35
C ASP A 135 1.86 19.56 0.20
N LYS A 136 0.87 20.45 0.02
CA LYS A 136 0.91 21.46 -1.05
C LYS A 136 1.88 22.59 -0.75
N GLU A 137 2.07 22.93 0.51
CA GLU A 137 2.94 24.04 0.94
C GLU A 137 4.40 23.68 0.67
N ASN A 138 4.81 22.50 1.12
CA ASN A 138 6.17 21.99 0.91
C ASN A 138 6.33 21.26 -0.44
N LYS A 139 5.28 21.23 -1.27
CA LYS A 139 5.26 20.54 -2.58
C LYS A 139 5.76 19.09 -2.48
N THR A 140 5.34 18.40 -1.43
CA THR A 140 5.83 17.08 -1.08
C THR A 140 4.70 16.06 -1.10
N LEU A 141 4.94 14.94 -1.78
CA LEU A 141 4.05 13.78 -1.73
C LEU A 141 4.63 12.77 -0.73
N HIS A 142 3.88 12.50 0.34
CA HIS A 142 4.17 11.45 1.29
C HIS A 142 3.41 10.19 0.88
N VAL A 143 4.14 9.10 0.69
CA VAL A 143 3.57 7.78 0.41
C VAL A 143 3.94 6.87 1.57
N TRP A 144 2.92 6.33 2.23
CA TRP A 144 3.04 5.40 3.32
C TRP A 144 2.68 4.00 2.82
N ASP A 145 3.52 3.03 3.16
CA ASP A 145 3.20 1.62 2.96
C ASP A 145 3.54 0.88 4.27
N TYR A 146 2.46 0.48 4.93
CA TYR A 146 2.44 -0.27 6.16
C TYR A 146 3.01 -1.67 5.92
N LYS A 147 3.69 -2.17 6.94
CA LYS A 147 4.24 -3.52 6.94
C LYS A 147 3.91 -4.14 8.28
N HIS A 148 3.08 -5.17 8.21
CA HIS A 148 2.77 -5.98 9.36
C HIS A 148 3.77 -7.15 9.45
N GLY A 149 4.39 -7.32 10.60
CA GLY A 149 5.36 -8.38 10.85
C GLY A 149 5.47 -8.70 12.33
N ALA A 150 5.92 -9.92 12.64
CA ALA A 150 5.93 -10.51 13.98
C ALA A 150 7.00 -9.92 14.94
N GLY A 151 7.29 -8.62 14.87
CA GLY A 151 8.21 -7.96 15.82
C GLY A 151 9.69 -8.35 15.70
N ILE A 152 10.08 -9.17 14.71
CA ILE A 152 11.50 -9.38 14.42
C ILE A 152 12.02 -8.10 13.76
N VAL A 153 12.73 -7.29 14.54
CA VAL A 153 13.53 -6.16 14.05
C VAL A 153 14.65 -6.74 13.19
N VAL A 154 14.37 -6.93 11.91
CA VAL A 154 15.42 -7.13 10.92
C VAL A 154 15.99 -5.77 10.59
N GLU A 155 17.31 -5.61 10.71
CA GLU A 155 17.95 -4.40 10.20
C GLU A 155 17.50 -4.18 8.75
N PRO A 156 17.03 -2.98 8.37
CA PRO A 156 16.60 -2.72 7.02
C PRO A 156 17.81 -2.79 6.08
N LYS A 157 18.12 -3.98 5.57
CA LYS A 157 18.90 -4.11 4.33
C LYS A 157 18.14 -3.31 3.27
N LYS A 158 18.81 -2.35 2.63
CA LYS A 158 18.31 -1.58 1.48
C LYS A 158 17.64 -2.53 0.48
N THR A 159 16.34 -2.71 0.62
CA THR A 159 15.51 -3.48 -0.29
C THR A 159 14.48 -2.49 -0.80
N LEU A 160 14.37 -2.36 -2.12
CA LEU A 160 13.65 -1.25 -2.73
C LEU A 160 12.13 -1.27 -2.47
N SER A 161 11.60 -2.41 -2.01
CA SER A 161 10.30 -2.46 -1.34
C SER A 161 10.50 -2.01 0.10
N LEU A 162 10.18 -0.73 0.32
CA LEU A 162 10.00 -0.01 1.58
C LEU A 162 10.46 -0.73 2.87
N CYS A 163 11.46 -0.13 3.52
CA CYS A 163 12.11 -0.63 4.74
C CYS A 163 11.11 -0.85 5.89
N ILE A 164 11.27 -1.99 6.56
CA ILE A 164 10.59 -2.37 7.80
C ILE A 164 11.41 -1.88 9.00
N THR A 165 10.83 -0.96 9.78
CA THR A 165 10.91 -0.75 11.24
C THR A 165 9.82 0.30 11.57
N PRO A 166 9.39 0.54 12.83
CA PRO A 166 8.34 1.54 13.17
C PRO A 166 8.76 3.00 12.88
N VAL A 167 9.74 3.21 12.02
CA VAL A 167 10.15 4.48 11.46
C VAL A 167 9.49 4.60 10.09
N VAL A 168 8.37 5.32 10.09
CA VAL A 168 7.83 6.11 8.98
C VAL A 168 8.86 6.33 7.86
N CYS A 169 8.78 5.57 6.77
CA CYS A 169 9.54 5.87 5.56
C CYS A 169 8.67 6.77 4.67
N SER A 170 8.60 8.07 4.99
CA SER A 170 8.10 9.05 4.05
C SER A 170 9.16 9.27 2.97
N LYS A 171 8.98 8.67 1.79
CA LYS A 171 9.77 9.07 0.63
C LYS A 171 9.17 10.34 0.07
N THR A 172 9.85 11.46 0.31
CA THR A 172 9.55 12.75 -0.31
C THR A 172 9.90 12.68 -1.80
N ALA A 173 8.91 12.45 -2.64
CA ALA A 173 9.08 12.69 -4.07
C ALA A 173 9.08 14.21 -4.27
N ARG A 174 10.26 14.82 -4.41
CA ARG A 174 10.32 16.19 -4.95
C ARG A 174 9.79 16.14 -6.38
N PRO A 175 8.90 17.04 -6.79
CA PRO A 175 8.45 17.07 -8.17
C PRO A 175 9.66 17.25 -9.07
N ALA A 176 9.93 16.25 -9.92
CA ALA A 176 10.88 16.40 -11.00
C ALA A 176 10.36 17.54 -11.88
N SER A 177 11.15 18.60 -12.00
CA SER A 177 10.90 19.70 -12.94
C SER A 177 11.01 19.14 -14.36
N SER A 178 9.93 18.54 -14.84
CA SER A 178 9.67 18.38 -16.26
C SER A 178 8.22 18.76 -16.47
N THR A 179 8.06 19.91 -17.10
CA THR A 179 6.80 20.44 -17.61
C THR A 179 6.04 19.37 -18.38
N CYS A 180 4.99 18.82 -17.77
CA CYS A 180 3.88 18.23 -18.50
C CYS A 180 2.91 19.37 -18.85
N ARG A 181 3.23 20.14 -19.91
CA ARG A 181 2.24 20.99 -20.56
C ARG A 181 1.40 20.10 -21.48
N ARG A 182 0.10 20.38 -21.52
CA ARG A 182 -0.85 19.82 -22.50
C ARG A 182 -0.41 20.12 -23.91
#